data_AF-A0A953JL89-F1
#
_entry.id   AF-A0A953JL89-F1
#
_cell.length_a   1.000
_cell.length_b   1.000
_cell.length_c   1.000
_cell.angle_alpha   90.00
_cell.angle_beta   90.00
_cell.angle_gamma   90.00
#
_symmetry.space_group_name_H-M   'P 1'
#
loop_
_entity.id
_entity.type
_entity.pdbx_description
1 polymer ?
#
loop_
_entity_poly.entity_id
_entity_poly.type
_entity_poly.pdbx_seq_one_letter_code
_entity_poly.pdbx_strand_id
1 'polypeptide(L)'
;MPGTERLIWAINPAGEELVAAYRTGNTYDETAMARLRLLFRDTHQNMPGPLPPLLVDVLSVLQERWGYERPLVITSGFRTPQ
;
A
#
# COMPACT_ATOMS: atom_id res chain seq x y z
N MET A 1 -22.99 4.42 -11.78
CA MET A 1 -21.84 3.80 -12.47
C MET A 1 -20.87 3.35 -11.39
N PRO A 2 -20.30 2.13 -11.45
CA PRO A 2 -19.20 1.78 -10.55
C PRO A 2 -18.07 2.79 -10.75
N GLY A 3 -17.50 3.34 -9.68
CA GLY A 3 -16.38 4.27 -9.77
C GLY A 3 -15.12 3.57 -10.28
N THR A 4 -14.18 4.32 -10.85
CA THR A 4 -12.87 3.77 -11.27
C THR A 4 -12.12 3.22 -10.05
N GLU A 5 -11.62 1.99 -10.17
CA GLU A 5 -10.80 1.35 -9.15
C GLU A 5 -9.36 1.86 -9.21
N ARG A 6 -8.72 1.98 -8.05
CA ARG A 6 -7.30 2.23 -7.90
C ARG A 6 -6.62 1.01 -7.31
N LEU A 7 -5.60 0.53 -8.02
CA LEU A 7 -4.84 -0.66 -7.68
C LEU A 7 -3.49 -0.28 -7.10
N ILE A 8 -2.99 -1.11 -6.20
CA ILE A 8 -1.61 -1.08 -5.73
C ILE A 8 -1.04 -2.50 -5.68
N TRP A 9 0.21 -2.63 -6.10
CA TRP A 9 1.00 -3.84 -6.01
C TRP A 9 2.32 -3.55 -5.31
N ALA A 10 2.55 -4.14 -4.15
CA ALA A 10 3.76 -3.88 -3.37
C ALA A 10 4.27 -5.12 -2.64
N ILE A 11 5.57 -5.15 -2.39
CA ILE A 11 6.27 -6.18 -1.61
C ILE A 11 7.14 -5.52 -0.54
N ASN A 12 7.18 -6.11 0.66
CA ASN A 12 7.99 -5.60 1.77
C ASN A 12 9.29 -6.39 1.97
N PRO A 13 10.21 -5.94 2.85
CA PRO A 13 11.49 -6.61 3.06
C PRO A 13 11.40 -8.01 3.68
N ALA A 14 10.26 -8.35 4.28
CA ALA A 14 9.99 -9.70 4.77
C ALA A 14 9.54 -10.67 3.66
N GLY A 15 9.45 -10.19 2.41
CA GLY A 15 8.98 -10.97 1.26
C GLY A 15 7.45 -11.08 1.18
N GLU A 16 6.72 -10.32 2.00
CA GLU A 16 5.27 -10.31 1.95
C GLU A 16 4.80 -9.40 0.81
N GLU A 17 3.86 -9.90 0.01
CA GLU A 17 3.38 -9.23 -1.19
C GLU A 17 1.87 -8.99 -1.12
N LEU A 18 1.42 -7.86 -1.66
CA LEU A 18 0.02 -7.49 -1.74
C LEU A 18 -0.29 -6.87 -3.09
N VAL A 19 -1.30 -7.43 -3.77
CA VAL A 19 -2.03 -6.79 -4.87
C VAL A 19 -3.43 -6.49 -4.35
N ALA A 20 -3.87 -5.24 -4.42
CA ALA A 20 -5.19 -4.85 -3.92
C ALA A 20 -5.79 -3.67 -4.69
N ALA A 21 -7.10 -3.74 -4.93
CA ALA A 21 -7.91 -2.56 -5.18
C ALA A 21 -8.18 -1.90 -3.82
N TYR A 22 -7.64 -0.70 -3.60
CA TYR A 22 -7.69 -0.05 -2.29
C TYR A 22 -8.65 1.16 -2.26
N ARG A 23 -9.15 1.59 -3.43
CA ARG A 23 -10.06 2.72 -3.56
C ARG A 23 -10.94 2.55 -4.80
N THR A 24 -12.23 2.89 -4.66
CA THR A 24 -13.21 2.93 -5.76
C THR A 24 -13.86 4.30 -5.79
N GLY A 25 -13.65 5.06 -6.87
CA GLY A 25 -14.06 6.47 -6.91
C GLY A 25 -13.37 7.29 -5.81
N ASN A 26 -14.14 7.80 -4.84
CA ASN A 26 -13.62 8.56 -3.69
C ASN A 26 -13.65 7.79 -2.36
N THR A 27 -14.01 6.51 -2.37
CA THR A 27 -14.11 5.69 -1.17
C THR A 27 -12.93 4.74 -1.07
N TYR A 28 -12.25 4.74 0.06
CA TYR A 28 -11.21 3.76 0.38
C TYR A 28 -11.85 2.46 0.88
N ASP A 29 -11.29 1.33 0.45
CA ASP A 29 -11.62 0.03 1.04
C ASP A 29 -10.86 -0.12 2.36
N GLU A 30 -11.60 -0.16 3.48
CA GLU A 30 -11.00 -0.24 4.82
C GLU A 30 -10.20 -1.52 5.05
N THR A 31 -10.62 -2.63 4.45
CA THR A 31 -9.96 -3.94 4.57
C THR A 31 -8.64 -3.93 3.80
N ALA A 32 -8.64 -3.42 2.57
CA ALA A 32 -7.43 -3.22 1.78
C ALA A 32 -6.46 -2.27 2.49
N MET A 33 -6.97 -1.17 3.05
CA MET A 33 -6.16 -0.21 3.82
C MET A 33 -5.61 -0.80 5.13
N ALA A 34 -6.31 -1.73 5.78
CA ALA A 34 -5.77 -2.47 6.92
C ALA A 34 -4.64 -3.42 6.51
N ARG A 35 -4.80 -4.13 5.40
CA ARG A 35 -3.75 -5.02 4.84
C ARG A 35 -2.51 -4.23 4.41
N LEU A 36 -2.70 -3.06 3.79
CA LEU A 36 -1.62 -2.15 3.44
C LEU A 36 -0.90 -1.62 4.68
N ARG A 37 -1.62 -1.24 5.74
CA ARG A 37 -1.00 -0.86 7.03
C ARG A 37 -0.12 -1.97 7.60
N LEU A 38 -0.56 -3.22 7.49
CA LEU A 38 0.25 -4.37 7.87
C LEU A 38 1.47 -4.52 6.96
N LEU A 39 1.30 -4.42 5.63
CA LEU A 39 2.41 -4.54 4.69
C LEU A 39 3.51 -3.50 4.93
N PHE A 40 3.11 -2.25 5.24
CA PHE A 40 3.97 -1.11 5.53
C PHE A 40 4.40 -1.01 7.00
N ARG A 41 4.15 -2.02 7.84
CA ARG A 41 4.53 -2.00 9.25
C ARG A 41 6.05 -1.97 9.45
N ASP A 42 6.46 -1.68 10.68
CA ASP A 42 7.83 -1.97 11.09
C ASP A 42 8.00 -3.50 11.13
N THR A 43 8.71 -4.06 10.15
CA THR A 43 8.91 -5.51 10.05
C THR A 43 9.82 -6.06 11.14
N HIS A 44 10.67 -5.23 11.76
CA HIS A 44 11.56 -5.68 12.83
C HIS A 44 10.82 -5.82 14.16
N GLN A 45 9.87 -4.93 14.42
CA GLN A 45 9.06 -4.94 15.65
C GLN A 45 7.66 -5.53 15.44
N ASN A 46 7.32 -5.89 14.21
CA ASN A 46 6.00 -6.35 13.79
C ASN A 46 4.86 -5.36 14.17
N MET A 47 5.15 -4.05 14.19
CA MET A 47 4.25 -3.03 14.69
C MET A 47 3.68 -2.18 13.55
N PRO A 48 2.36 -2.22 13.28
CA PRO A 48 1.73 -1.36 12.28
C PRO A 48 1.68 0.08 12.79
N GLY A 49 1.99 1.01 11.89
CA GLY A 49 1.88 2.44 12.15
C GLY A 49 0.79 3.11 11.30
N PRO A 50 0.62 4.44 11.46
CA PRO A 50 -0.25 5.21 10.57
C PRO A 50 0.25 5.11 9.13
N LEU A 51 -0.67 4.79 8.21
CA LEU A 51 -0.44 4.84 6.77
C LEU A 51 -1.39 5.88 6.16
N PRO A 52 -0.90 7.07 5.78
CA PRO A 52 -1.74 8.08 5.15
C PRO A 52 -2.32 7.57 3.83
N PRO A 53 -3.64 7.61 3.60
CA PRO A 53 -4.24 7.16 2.34
C PRO A 53 -3.68 7.87 1.10
N LEU A 54 -3.33 9.16 1.24
CA LEU A 54 -2.70 9.94 0.19
C LEU A 54 -1.33 9.39 -0.25
N LEU A 55 -0.58 8.75 0.65
CA LEU A 55 0.67 8.09 0.27
C LEU A 55 0.38 6.93 -0.68
N VAL A 56 -0.63 6.13 -0.38
CA VAL A 56 -1.05 5.01 -1.22
C VAL A 56 -1.52 5.51 -2.60
N ASP A 57 -2.22 6.64 -2.65
CA ASP A 57 -2.60 7.31 -3.90
C ASP A 57 -1.40 7.74 -4.74
N VAL A 58 -0.38 8.36 -4.13
CA VAL A 58 0.82 8.76 -4.88
C VAL A 58 1.54 7.53 -5.43
N LEU A 59 1.68 6.48 -4.62
CA LEU A 59 2.33 5.24 -5.02
C LEU A 59 1.58 4.53 -6.15
N SER A 60 0.24 4.49 -6.10
CA SER A 60 -0.57 3.88 -7.16
C SER A 60 -0.46 4.65 -8.48
N VAL A 61 -0.45 5.98 -8.44
CA VAL A 61 -0.26 6.83 -9.64
C VAL A 61 1.13 6.63 -10.25
N LEU A 62 2.17 6.50 -9.42
CA LEU A 62 3.52 6.21 -9.92
C LEU A 62 3.57 4.83 -10.58
N GLN A 63 2.97 3.83 -9.96
CA GLN A 63 2.93 2.47 -10.50
C GLN A 63 2.11 2.38 -11.80
N GLU A 64 0.99 3.10 -11.88
CA GLU A 64 0.17 3.22 -13.09
C GLU A 64 0.96 3.81 -14.26
N ARG A 65 1.75 4.87 -14.01
CA ARG A 65 2.63 5.47 -15.03
C ARG A 65 3.72 4.52 -15.53
N TRP A 66 4.11 3.54 -14.71
CA TRP A 66 5.06 2.49 -15.09
C TRP A 66 4.37 1.21 -15.58
N GLY A 67 3.05 1.22 -15.78
CA GLY A 67 2.32 0.12 -16.40
C GLY A 67 2.15 -1.12 -15.53
N TYR A 68 2.37 -1.05 -14.21
CA TYR A 68 2.23 -2.18 -13.28
C TYR A 68 3.07 -3.42 -13.63
N GLU A 69 4.23 -3.27 -14.28
CA GLU A 69 5.05 -4.43 -14.68
C GLU A 69 5.71 -5.16 -13.50
N ARG A 70 5.90 -4.48 -12.37
CA ARG A 70 6.59 -4.98 -11.17
C ARG A 70 5.99 -4.40 -9.89
N PRO A 71 6.12 -5.10 -8.74
CA PRO A 71 5.71 -4.54 -7.47
C PRO A 71 6.58 -3.35 -7.08
N LEU A 72 5.98 -2.41 -6.34
CA LEU A 72 6.75 -1.45 -5.58
C LEU A 72 7.51 -2.19 -4.46
N VAL A 73 8.83 -2.04 -4.45
CA VAL A 73 9.67 -2.60 -3.39
C VAL A 73 9.73 -1.62 -2.24
N ILE A 74 9.03 -1.94 -1.15
CA ILE A 74 9.08 -1.16 0.09
C ILE A 74 10.39 -1.50 0.79
N THR A 75 11.34 -0.57 0.84
CA THR A 75 12.61 -0.75 1.56
C THR A 75 12.49 -0.35 3.03
N SER A 76 11.60 0.59 3.33
CA SER A 76 11.25 1.00 4.69
C SER A 76 9.79 1.44 4.73
N GLY A 77 9.00 0.79 5.59
CA GLY A 77 7.67 1.24 5.97
C GLY A 77 7.73 2.20 7.16
N PHE A 78 6.73 2.09 8.05
CA PHE A 78 6.73 2.72 9.35
C PHE A 78 7.93 2.25 10.19
N ARG A 79 8.50 3.18 10.97
CA ARG A 79 9.58 2.89 11.92
C ARG A 79 9.09 3.29 13.30
N THR A 80 9.07 2.33 14.22
CA THR A 80 8.71 2.64 15.61
C THR A 80 9.80 3.54 16.21
N PRO A 81 9.45 4.74 16.74
CA PRO A 81 10.41 5.60 17.42
C PRO A 81 11.04 4.87 18.61
N GLN A 82 12.35 5.07 18.82
CA GLN A 82 13.07 4.63 20.00
C GLN A 82 13.29 5.79 20.97
#